data_AF-A0A7C3ZPI2-F1
#
_entry.id   AF-A0A7C3ZPI2-F1
#
_cell.length_a   1.000
_cell.length_b   1.000
_cell.length_c   1.000
_cell.angle_alpha   90.00
_cell.angle_beta   90.00
_cell.angle_gamma   90.00
#
_symmetry.space_group_name_H-M   'P 1'
#
loop_
_entity.id
_entity.type
_entity.pdbx_description
1 polymer ?
#
loop_
_entity_poly.entity_id
_entity_poly.type
_entity_poly.pdbx_seq_one_letter_code
_entity_poly.pdbx_strand_id
1 'polypeptide(L)'
;ETLYALAGMGAVAAAVLGAPISTTLIVFELTGDWQTGIAVMAAVSLSSALASRLVDRSFFLTLLERRNVHLAAGPQAYLLSTRNVASLMRPREGPRAAETDACWDLIEDGVYVDGNATLEAVMPIFEARLVDFIPVVTLSGEGDPPELWGALFHVDALLAYNRMLAEVAAEEHS
;
A
#
# COMPACT_ATOMS: atom_id res chain seq x y z
N GLU A 1 -0.06 -1.42 -45.94
CA GLU A 1 -0.46 -2.62 -45.15
C GLU A 1 0.18 -2.61 -43.76
N THR A 2 1.48 -2.34 -43.65
CA THR A 2 2.22 -2.20 -42.38
C THR A 2 1.68 -1.10 -41.44
N LEU A 3 1.10 -0.03 -41.98
CA LEU A 3 0.53 1.08 -41.20
C LEU A 3 -0.47 0.63 -40.13
N TYR A 4 -1.41 -0.25 -40.48
CA TYR A 4 -2.44 -0.71 -39.54
C TYR A 4 -1.86 -1.63 -38.47
N ALA A 5 -0.87 -2.45 -38.83
CA ALA A 5 -0.16 -3.30 -37.87
C ALA A 5 0.61 -2.45 -36.85
N LEU A 6 1.30 -1.40 -37.30
CA LEU A 6 2.03 -0.47 -36.44
C LEU A 6 1.09 0.33 -35.54
N ALA A 7 -0.01 0.84 -36.08
CA ALA A 7 -1.01 1.55 -35.31
C ALA A 7 -1.66 0.66 -34.24
N GLY A 8 -2.04 -0.57 -34.59
CA GLY A 8 -2.62 -1.54 -33.64
C GLY A 8 -1.63 -1.96 -32.55
N MET A 9 -0.41 -2.31 -32.93
CA MET A 9 0.66 -2.68 -31.98
C MET A 9 0.98 -1.52 -31.03
N GLY A 10 1.16 -0.30 -31.57
CA GLY A 10 1.44 0.90 -30.78
C GLY A 10 0.30 1.21 -29.81
N ALA A 11 -0.95 1.14 -30.26
CA ALA A 11 -2.13 1.38 -29.44
C ALA A 11 -2.25 0.40 -28.26
N VAL A 12 -2.01 -0.89 -28.48
CA VAL A 12 -2.06 -1.90 -27.41
C VAL A 12 -0.88 -1.71 -26.45
N ALA A 13 0.33 -1.54 -26.98
CA ALA A 13 1.53 -1.35 -26.17
C ALA A 13 1.42 -0.12 -25.27
N ALA A 14 0.96 1.01 -25.81
CA ALA A 14 0.78 2.25 -25.05
C ALA A 14 -0.23 2.10 -23.91
N ALA A 15 -1.35 1.42 -24.14
CA ALA A 15 -2.40 1.22 -23.15
C ALA A 15 -1.98 0.25 -22.03
N VAL A 16 -1.29 -0.85 -22.38
CA VAL A 16 -0.80 -1.82 -21.39
C VAL A 16 0.35 -1.23 -20.57
N LEU A 17 1.28 -0.53 -21.23
CA LEU A 17 2.46 0.01 -20.55
C LEU A 17 2.17 1.32 -19.80
N GLY A 18 1.15 2.07 -20.20
CA GLY A 18 0.86 3.40 -19.65
C GLY A 18 1.84 4.48 -20.13
N ALA A 19 2.54 4.26 -21.25
CA ALA A 19 3.59 5.15 -21.76
C ALA A 19 3.28 5.70 -23.18
N PRO A 20 2.13 6.36 -23.40
CA PRO A 20 1.64 6.71 -24.74
C PRO A 20 2.58 7.61 -25.54
N ILE A 21 3.27 8.55 -24.90
CA ILE A 21 4.22 9.44 -25.57
C ILE A 21 5.44 8.64 -26.05
N SER A 22 6.05 7.85 -25.16
CA SER A 22 7.24 7.07 -25.48
C SER A 22 6.96 6.02 -26.56
N THR A 23 5.84 5.28 -26.44
CA THR A 23 5.46 4.28 -27.45
C THR A 23 5.27 4.92 -28.83
N THR A 24 4.63 6.09 -28.89
CA THR A 24 4.47 6.82 -30.15
C THR A 24 5.82 7.24 -30.74
N LEU A 25 6.71 7.81 -29.92
CA LEU A 25 8.03 8.26 -30.37
C LEU A 25 8.87 7.10 -30.89
N ILE A 26 8.88 5.95 -30.21
CA ILE A 26 9.61 4.76 -30.66
C ILE A 26 9.12 4.32 -32.05
N VAL A 27 7.81 4.25 -32.27
CA VAL A 27 7.27 3.84 -33.58
C VAL A 27 7.60 4.88 -34.65
N PHE A 28 7.55 6.17 -34.32
CA PHE A 28 7.96 7.24 -35.24
C PHE A 28 9.46 7.14 -35.59
N GLU A 29 10.34 6.97 -34.60
CA GLU A 29 11.79 6.84 -34.80
C GLU A 29 12.15 5.61 -35.64
N LEU A 30 11.48 4.47 -35.40
CA LEU A 30 11.72 3.22 -36.12
C LEU A 30 11.23 3.25 -37.57
N THR A 31 10.21 4.05 -37.87
CA THR A 31 9.59 4.11 -39.20
C THR A 31 10.09 5.27 -40.04
N GLY A 32 10.46 6.39 -39.40
CA GLY A 32 10.89 7.63 -40.06
C GLY A 32 9.80 8.29 -40.92
N ASP A 33 8.54 7.84 -40.81
CA ASP A 33 7.44 8.30 -41.65
C ASP A 33 6.39 9.06 -40.84
N TRP A 34 6.12 10.30 -41.26
CA TRP A 34 5.15 11.18 -40.64
C TRP A 34 3.71 10.68 -40.79
N GLN A 35 3.35 10.01 -41.89
CA GLN A 35 2.01 9.48 -42.08
C GLN A 35 1.72 8.36 -41.07
N THR A 36 2.70 7.48 -40.87
CA THR A 36 2.68 6.43 -39.85
C THR A 36 2.66 7.00 -38.44
N GLY A 37 3.47 8.02 -38.16
CA GLY A 37 3.48 8.70 -36.86
C GLY A 37 2.11 9.27 -36.48
N ILE A 38 1.41 9.94 -37.40
CA ILE A 38 0.08 10.51 -37.14
C ILE A 38 -0.97 9.42 -36.90
N ALA A 39 -0.95 8.34 -37.70
CA ALA A 39 -1.88 7.22 -37.52
C ALA A 39 -1.68 6.53 -36.16
N VAL A 40 -0.43 6.35 -35.74
CA VAL A 40 -0.08 5.76 -34.43
C VAL A 40 -0.50 6.69 -33.30
N MET A 41 -0.24 8.00 -33.39
CA MET A 41 -0.70 8.98 -32.40
C MET A 41 -2.21 8.91 -32.18
N ALA A 42 -3.00 8.91 -33.26
CA ALA A 42 -4.45 8.85 -33.16
C ALA A 42 -4.93 7.54 -32.51
N ALA A 43 -4.35 6.40 -32.91
CA ALA A 43 -4.69 5.09 -32.36
C ALA A 43 -4.30 4.98 -30.87
N VAL A 44 -3.11 5.45 -30.50
CA VAL A 44 -2.61 5.47 -29.12
C VAL A 44 -3.46 6.38 -28.25
N SER A 45 -3.79 7.60 -28.69
CA SER A 45 -4.65 8.52 -27.93
C SER A 45 -6.02 7.92 -27.63
N LEU A 46 -6.66 7.30 -28.63
CA LEU A 46 -7.96 6.64 -28.44
C LEU A 46 -7.85 5.45 -27.49
N SER A 47 -6.81 4.63 -27.66
CA SER A 47 -6.55 3.47 -26.80
C SER A 47 -6.31 3.89 -25.34
N SER A 48 -5.49 4.92 -25.10
CA SER A 48 -5.24 5.44 -23.76
C SER A 48 -6.49 6.05 -23.12
N ALA A 49 -7.33 6.76 -23.88
CA ALA A 49 -8.58 7.31 -23.38
C ALA A 49 -9.62 6.22 -23.02
N LEU A 50 -9.63 5.12 -23.75
CA LEU A 50 -10.45 3.95 -23.41
C LEU A 50 -9.88 3.20 -22.21
N ALA A 51 -8.57 2.96 -22.19
CA ALA A 51 -7.88 2.24 -21.12
C ALA A 51 -8.01 2.97 -19.78
N SER A 52 -7.93 4.31 -19.75
CA SER A 52 -8.12 5.10 -18.53
C SER A 52 -9.53 4.99 -17.92
N ARG A 53 -10.52 4.52 -18.69
CA ARG A 53 -11.88 4.23 -18.20
C ARG A 53 -12.09 2.77 -17.83
N LEU A 54 -11.29 1.86 -18.37
CA LEU A 54 -11.43 0.41 -18.19
C LEU A 54 -10.47 -0.17 -17.16
N VAL A 55 -9.34 0.51 -16.90
CA VAL A 55 -8.29 0.07 -15.99
C VAL A 55 -8.10 1.11 -14.90
N ASP A 56 -8.11 0.67 -13.65
CA ASP A 56 -7.84 1.56 -12.52
C ASP A 56 -6.35 1.86 -12.46
N ARG A 57 -5.99 3.12 -12.74
CA ARG A 57 -4.63 3.65 -12.89
C ARG A 57 -3.79 3.01 -13.99
N SER A 58 -3.28 1.79 -13.81
CA SER A 58 -2.46 1.10 -14.81
C SER A 58 -2.52 -0.43 -14.66
N PHE A 59 -2.31 -1.13 -15.78
CA PHE A 59 -2.27 -2.58 -15.80
C PHE A 59 -1.18 -3.15 -14.87
N PHE A 60 -0.03 -2.48 -14.78
CA PHE A 60 1.05 -2.87 -13.86
C PHE A 60 0.63 -2.78 -12.40
N LEU A 61 -0.09 -1.72 -12.01
CA LEU A 61 -0.59 -1.59 -10.64
C LEU A 61 -1.60 -2.69 -10.33
N THR A 62 -2.48 -3.03 -11.27
CA THR A 62 -3.39 -4.18 -11.12
C THR A 62 -2.64 -5.51 -10.90
N LEU A 63 -1.50 -5.73 -11.58
CA LEU A 63 -0.70 -6.94 -11.40
C LEU A 63 0.02 -6.98 -10.03
N LEU A 64 0.50 -5.83 -9.55
CA LEU A 64 1.12 -5.72 -8.22
C LEU A 64 0.10 -5.95 -7.11
N GLU A 65 -1.09 -5.37 -7.24
CA GLU A 65 -2.20 -5.55 -6.30
C GLU A 65 -2.57 -7.04 -6.14
N ARG A 66 -2.65 -7.78 -7.26
CA ARG A 66 -2.90 -9.23 -7.25
C ARG A 66 -1.82 -10.05 -6.56
N ARG A 67 -0.64 -9.48 -6.32
CA ARG A 67 0.46 -10.08 -5.56
C ARG A 67 0.51 -9.57 -4.12
N ASN A 68 -0.54 -8.88 -3.65
CA ASN A 68 -0.60 -8.18 -2.36
C ASN A 68 0.48 -7.09 -2.22
N VAL A 69 0.90 -6.48 -3.33
CA VAL A 69 1.82 -5.34 -3.33
C VAL A 69 1.00 -4.06 -3.55
N HIS A 70 0.60 -3.43 -2.45
CA HIS A 70 -0.27 -2.25 -2.42
C HIS A 70 0.49 -0.96 -2.75
N LEU A 71 0.97 -0.82 -3.97
CA LEU A 71 1.69 0.39 -4.41
C LEU A 71 0.73 1.57 -4.69
N ALA A 72 -0.54 1.29 -4.95
CA ALA A 72 -1.52 2.27 -5.42
C ALA A 72 -2.55 2.70 -4.35
N ALA A 73 -2.57 2.08 -3.17
CA ALA A 73 -3.61 2.30 -2.15
C ALA A 73 -3.57 3.68 -1.47
N GLY A 74 -2.70 4.59 -1.94
CA GLY A 74 -2.51 5.92 -1.39
C GLY A 74 -1.69 5.89 -0.10
N PRO A 75 -1.31 7.07 0.43
CA PRO A 75 -0.47 7.16 1.62
C PRO A 75 -1.03 6.36 2.79
N GLN A 76 -2.36 6.38 2.94
CA GLN A 76 -3.10 5.75 4.03
C GLN A 76 -2.73 4.28 4.26
N ALA A 77 -2.66 3.47 3.19
CA ALA A 77 -2.32 2.06 3.30
C ALA A 77 -0.82 1.81 3.54
N TYR A 78 0.06 2.52 2.81
CA TYR A 78 1.51 2.35 2.96
C TYR A 78 2.04 2.87 4.30
N LEU A 79 1.43 3.91 4.86
CA LEU A 79 1.83 4.45 6.16
C LEU A 79 1.61 3.42 7.29
N LEU A 80 0.49 2.69 7.23
CA LEU A 80 0.20 1.61 8.19
C LEU A 80 1.18 0.44 8.08
N SER A 81 1.69 0.14 6.88
CA SER A 81 2.66 -0.95 6.64
C SER A 81 4.10 -0.60 7.03
N THR A 82 4.42 0.69 7.25
CA THR A 82 5.81 1.15 7.44
C THR A 82 6.20 1.31 8.91
N ARG A 83 5.23 1.48 9.82
CA ARG A 83 5.48 1.65 11.25
C ARG A 83 5.25 0.37 12.03
N ASN A 84 6.30 -0.05 12.71
CA ASN A 84 6.32 -1.17 13.62
C ASN A 84 5.68 -0.83 14.97
N VAL A 85 4.88 -1.75 15.49
CA VAL A 85 4.11 -1.62 16.74
C VAL A 85 4.99 -1.39 17.97
N ALA A 86 6.15 -2.05 18.06
CA ALA A 86 7.08 -1.88 19.17
C ALA A 86 7.59 -0.43 19.32
N SER A 87 7.59 0.35 18.23
CA SER A 87 7.99 1.77 18.27
C SER A 87 6.91 2.70 18.84
N LEU A 88 5.65 2.23 18.91
CA LEU A 88 4.49 3.02 19.32
C LEU A 88 3.86 2.52 20.63
N MET A 89 4.19 1.30 21.05
CA MET A 89 3.67 0.71 22.27
C MET A 89 4.11 1.47 23.53
N ARG A 90 3.31 1.37 24.58
CA ARG A 90 3.72 1.77 25.92
C ARG A 90 4.41 0.59 26.59
N PRO A 91 5.65 0.76 27.10
CA PRO A 91 6.38 -0.31 27.76
C PRO A 91 5.70 -0.72 29.06
N ARG A 92 5.82 -2.00 29.43
CA ARG A 92 5.22 -2.58 30.65
C ARG A 92 5.54 -1.81 31.93
N GLU A 93 6.77 -1.29 32.04
CA GLU A 93 7.26 -0.59 33.24
C GLU A 93 7.10 0.94 33.15
N GLY A 94 6.37 1.43 32.15
CA GLY A 94 6.15 2.85 31.92
C GLY A 94 5.06 3.46 32.81
N PRO A 95 5.08 4.80 33.04
CA PRO A 95 4.07 5.50 33.84
C PRO A 95 2.65 5.50 33.24
N ARG A 96 2.50 5.07 31.98
CA ARG A 96 1.22 4.93 31.27
C ARG A 96 1.02 3.49 30.75
N ALA A 97 1.68 2.52 31.36
CA ALA A 97 1.55 1.11 31.00
C ALA A 97 0.10 0.63 31.15
N ALA A 98 -0.28 -0.36 30.35
CA ALA A 98 -1.50 -1.11 30.58
C ALA A 98 -1.35 -1.97 31.85
N GLU A 99 -2.47 -2.24 32.51
CA GLU A 99 -2.51 -3.12 33.67
C GLU A 99 -2.10 -4.54 33.26
N THR A 100 -1.13 -5.12 33.97
CA THR A 100 -0.52 -6.40 33.60
C THR A 100 -1.54 -7.52 33.55
N ASP A 101 -2.48 -7.56 34.49
CA ASP A 101 -3.50 -8.62 34.56
C ASP A 101 -4.46 -8.52 33.36
N ALA A 102 -4.90 -7.31 33.00
CA ALA A 102 -5.73 -7.08 31.82
C ALA A 102 -5.00 -7.40 30.50
N CYS A 103 -3.67 -7.26 30.45
CA CYS A 103 -2.89 -7.72 29.31
C CYS A 103 -2.94 -9.25 29.17
N TRP A 104 -2.86 -9.99 30.27
CA TRP A 104 -2.93 -11.44 30.25
C TRP A 104 -4.32 -11.94 29.87
N ASP A 105 -5.39 -11.30 30.37
CA ASP A 105 -6.77 -11.62 29.99
C ASP A 105 -6.96 -11.52 28.47
N LEU A 106 -6.43 -10.45 27.84
CA LEU A 106 -6.51 -10.27 26.39
C LEU A 106 -5.65 -11.29 25.62
N ILE A 107 -4.49 -11.68 26.16
CA ILE A 107 -3.66 -12.73 25.55
C ILE A 107 -4.39 -14.07 25.57
N GLU A 108 -5.08 -14.41 26.68
CA GLU A 108 -5.88 -15.62 26.80
C GLU A 108 -7.07 -15.64 25.83
N ASP A 109 -7.69 -14.47 25.59
CA ASP A 109 -8.74 -14.28 24.59
C ASP A 109 -8.23 -14.30 23.13
N GLY A 110 -6.92 -14.49 22.92
CA GLY A 110 -6.27 -14.53 21.61
C GLY A 110 -6.12 -13.16 20.96
N VAL A 111 -6.16 -12.08 21.75
CA VAL A 111 -6.00 -10.70 21.30
C VAL A 111 -4.60 -10.21 21.71
N TYR A 112 -3.61 -10.50 20.88
CA TYR A 112 -2.22 -10.05 21.06
C TYR A 112 -1.54 -9.89 19.71
N VAL A 113 -0.44 -9.15 19.67
CA VAL A 113 0.35 -8.96 18.45
C VAL A 113 1.85 -9.07 18.71
N ASP A 114 2.59 -9.53 17.70
CA ASP A 114 4.04 -9.58 17.77
C ASP A 114 4.62 -8.16 17.74
N GLY A 115 5.74 -7.95 18.45
CA GLY A 115 6.48 -6.70 18.41
C GLY A 115 6.91 -6.28 17.00
N ASN A 116 7.11 -7.22 16.08
CA ASN A 116 7.45 -6.94 14.69
C ASN A 116 6.26 -6.64 13.78
N ALA A 117 5.02 -6.74 14.29
CA ALA A 117 3.84 -6.40 13.53
C ALA A 117 3.81 -4.90 13.18
N THR A 118 3.09 -4.58 12.11
CA THR A 118 2.87 -3.21 11.63
C THR A 118 1.49 -2.72 12.06
N LEU A 119 1.26 -1.41 12.03
CA LEU A 119 -0.07 -0.86 12.30
C LEU A 119 -1.14 -1.44 11.37
N GLU A 120 -0.79 -1.81 10.15
CA GLU A 120 -1.69 -2.50 9.20
C GLU A 120 -2.27 -3.80 9.77
N ALA A 121 -1.49 -4.55 10.53
CA ALA A 121 -1.94 -5.79 11.17
C ALA A 121 -2.80 -5.53 12.43
N VAL A 122 -2.61 -4.39 13.10
CA VAL A 122 -3.24 -4.12 14.40
C VAL A 122 -4.55 -3.34 14.27
N MET A 123 -4.67 -2.44 13.28
CA MET A 123 -5.88 -1.64 13.09
C MET A 123 -7.15 -2.48 12.92
N PRO A 124 -7.17 -3.58 12.12
CA PRO A 124 -8.35 -4.43 12.02
C PRO A 124 -8.75 -5.10 13.35
N ILE A 125 -7.77 -5.37 14.23
CA ILE A 125 -8.03 -5.96 15.55
C ILE A 125 -8.76 -4.94 16.43
N PHE A 126 -8.30 -3.68 16.43
CA PHE A 126 -8.98 -2.60 17.16
C PHE A 126 -10.42 -2.38 16.67
N GLU A 127 -10.64 -2.41 15.36
CA GLU A 127 -11.98 -2.25 14.77
C GLU A 127 -12.91 -3.44 15.10
N ALA A 128 -12.40 -4.67 15.04
CA ALA A 128 -13.19 -5.87 15.25
C ALA A 128 -13.49 -6.16 16.72
N ARG A 129 -12.53 -5.88 17.62
CA ARG A 129 -12.62 -6.23 19.04
C ARG A 129 -13.00 -5.05 19.94
N LEU A 130 -12.89 -3.81 19.45
CA LEU A 130 -13.20 -2.58 20.20
C LEU A 130 -12.50 -2.49 21.57
N VAL A 131 -11.27 -3.00 21.64
CA VAL A 131 -10.43 -2.95 22.85
C VAL A 131 -9.67 -1.63 22.93
N ASP A 132 -9.41 -1.15 24.15
CA ASP A 132 -8.67 0.10 24.37
C ASP A 132 -7.17 -0.03 24.06
N PHE A 133 -6.63 -1.23 24.26
CA PHE A 133 -5.24 -1.56 24.00
C PHE A 133 -5.09 -3.02 23.56
N ILE A 134 -3.97 -3.32 22.91
CA ILE A 134 -3.60 -4.67 22.48
C ILE A 134 -2.21 -4.99 23.06
N PRO A 135 -2.06 -6.10 23.81
CA PRO A 135 -0.77 -6.57 24.31
C PRO A 135 0.21 -6.86 23.18
N VAL A 136 1.44 -6.40 23.37
CA VAL A 136 2.56 -6.61 22.45
C VAL A 136 3.50 -7.62 23.09
N VAL A 137 3.69 -8.75 22.41
CA VAL A 137 4.48 -9.87 22.88
C VAL A 137 5.57 -10.22 21.88
N THR A 138 6.58 -10.97 22.33
CA THR A 138 7.44 -11.72 21.39
C THR A 138 6.86 -13.11 21.20
N LEU A 139 6.58 -13.46 19.95
CA LEU A 139 6.25 -14.83 19.57
C LEU A 139 7.54 -15.60 19.31
N SER A 140 8.17 -16.06 20.38
CA SER A 140 9.22 -17.07 20.31
C SER A 140 8.60 -18.39 19.80
N GLY A 141 9.37 -19.21 19.07
CA GLY A 141 8.87 -20.41 18.39
C GLY A 141 8.10 -21.41 19.26
N GLU A 142 7.49 -22.41 18.61
CA GLU A 142 6.54 -23.36 19.18
C GLU A 142 7.03 -24.00 20.50
N GLY A 143 6.52 -23.50 21.64
CA GLY A 143 6.79 -24.03 22.98
C GLY A 143 7.25 -23.01 24.02
N ASP A 144 7.68 -21.81 23.63
CA ASP A 144 8.10 -20.78 24.58
C ASP A 144 6.93 -19.89 25.03
N PRO A 145 6.84 -19.51 26.32
CA PRO A 145 5.81 -18.60 26.78
C PRO A 145 6.02 -17.21 26.16
N PRO A 146 4.95 -16.54 25.68
CA PRO A 146 5.08 -15.22 25.09
C PRO A 146 5.60 -14.22 26.11
N GLU A 147 6.64 -13.46 25.73
CA GLU A 147 7.19 -12.41 26.59
C GLU A 147 6.43 -11.10 26.36
N LEU A 148 5.72 -10.61 27.39
CA LEU A 148 5.00 -9.34 27.35
C LEU A 148 5.96 -8.16 27.41
N TRP A 149 6.02 -7.39 26.33
CA TRP A 149 6.83 -6.16 26.22
C TRP A 149 6.07 -4.93 26.70
N GLY A 150 4.77 -4.88 26.43
CA GLY A 150 3.92 -3.73 26.73
C GLY A 150 2.57 -3.83 26.02
N ALA A 151 1.95 -2.69 25.78
CA ALA A 151 0.66 -2.62 25.10
C ALA A 151 0.60 -1.43 24.13
N LEU A 152 0.04 -1.65 22.95
CA LEU A 152 -0.31 -0.57 22.04
C LEU A 152 -1.71 -0.07 22.38
N PHE A 153 -1.87 1.23 22.65
CA PHE A 153 -3.17 1.83 22.88
C PHE A 153 -3.77 2.31 21.57
N HIS A 154 -5.08 2.14 21.40
CA HIS A 154 -5.79 2.55 20.18
C HIS A 154 -5.60 4.06 19.92
N VAL A 155 -5.69 4.88 20.97
CA VAL A 155 -5.48 6.34 20.87
C VAL A 155 -4.07 6.69 20.38
N ASP A 156 -3.04 5.97 20.83
CA ASP A 156 -1.67 6.23 20.39
C ASP A 156 -1.45 5.79 18.94
N ALA A 157 -2.04 4.67 18.54
CA ALA A 157 -2.05 4.20 17.14
C ALA A 157 -2.72 5.23 16.21
N LEU A 158 -3.90 5.74 16.58
CA LEU A 158 -4.62 6.77 15.82
C LEU A 158 -3.85 8.10 15.76
N LEU A 159 -3.24 8.53 16.87
CA LEU A 159 -2.41 9.74 16.90
C LEU A 159 -1.15 9.61 16.03
N ALA A 160 -0.54 8.42 16.02
CA ALA A 160 0.59 8.14 15.13
C ALA A 160 0.14 8.18 13.66
N TYR A 161 -0.96 7.50 13.34
CA TYR A 161 -1.52 7.46 12.00
C TYR A 161 -1.89 8.85 11.47
N ASN A 162 -2.58 9.67 12.27
CA ASN A 162 -2.95 11.04 11.89
C ASN A 162 -1.72 11.94 11.66
N ARG A 163 -0.66 11.79 12.46
CA ARG A 163 0.60 12.54 12.25
C ARG A 163 1.25 12.17 10.93
N MET A 164 1.30 10.87 10.63
CA MET A 164 1.86 10.36 9.37
C MET A 164 1.08 10.87 8.15
N LEU A 165 -0.25 10.89 8.23
CA LEU A 165 -1.09 11.46 7.17
C LEU A 165 -0.81 12.97 6.96
N ALA A 166 -0.63 13.71 8.05
CA ALA A 166 -0.32 15.13 7.98
C ALA A 166 1.07 15.39 7.38
N GLU A 167 2.08 14.57 7.70
CA GLU A 167 3.43 14.65 7.13
C GLU A 167 3.41 14.44 5.61
N VAL A 168 2.76 13.37 5.11
CA VAL A 168 2.67 13.12 3.67
C VAL A 168 1.88 14.22 2.96
N ALA A 169 0.79 14.70 3.56
CA ALA A 169 0.04 15.81 2.99
C ALA A 169 0.88 17.09 2.87
N ALA A 170 1.78 17.37 3.82
CA ALA A 170 2.67 18.52 3.75
C ALA A 170 3.72 18.37 2.64
N GLU A 171 4.23 17.16 2.39
CA GLU A 171 5.17 16.86 1.30
C GLU A 171 4.52 17.00 -0.08
N GLU A 172 3.28 16.54 -0.26
CA GLU A 172 2.56 16.64 -1.55
C GLU A 172 2.14 18.07 -1.92
N HIS A 173 2.03 18.96 -0.93
CA HIS A 173 1.59 20.35 -1.11
C HIS A 173 2.72 21.38 -0.96
N SER A 174 3.99 20.94 -0.94
CA SER A 174 5.20 21.79 -0.99
C SER A 174 5.82 21.77 -2.38
#